data_AF-A0A8M1KHT1-F1
#
_entry.id   AF-A0A8M1KHT1-F1
#
_cell.length_a   1.000
_cell.length_b   1.000
_cell.length_c   1.000
_cell.angle_alpha   90.00
_cell.angle_beta   90.00
_cell.angle_gamma   90.00
#
_symmetry.space_group_name_H-M   'P 1'
#
loop_
_entity.id
_entity.type
_entity.pdbx_description
1 polymer ?
#
loop_
_entity_poly.entity_id
_entity_poly.type
_entity_poly.pdbx_seq_one_letter_code
_entity_poly.pdbx_strand_id
1 'polypeptide(L)'
;MNTGTCNELIGNVTQGHCCFNSNYGFRKESGKCMSCRQASWSAWSSWGPCSVSCLKGVKQRRRRCDGIGECRDPEKLGILQTTICEDIDCCPEQGGWGEWGPWKPCSVSCADGVSSRERLCANPPPKCGGGCDGPGQDLKPCSTGDICPTHGSWSEWGPWNPCSGTCKKEGDNPPSQERRRTCTNPAPSSEPAGRSCQGVDTDTQPCDFLRMCPIDGGWGAWGPLSECSVTCGVGQRFAERNCNNPALKYGGKFCVGDSRTSEICNTQTHCPVDGEWQEWEQWGTCTKGTYPRPISCTKKTGKQSRERSCLFKDFDGHSCAGSPVEHRLCYDISSTSERRCEKPARWNEWTEWSFCHPPCGPGSKQKRERLCVPDLPESENNIYYSGKPRFRCPGLSAENRTQSEDCPNVPAC
;
A
#
# COMPACT_ATOMS: atom_id res chain seq x y z
N MET A 1 25.08 87.11 -8.97
CA MET A 1 26.24 86.93 -9.87
C MET A 1 25.72 86.50 -11.24
N ASN A 2 25.95 87.34 -12.24
CA ASN A 2 25.34 87.36 -13.58
C ASN A 2 25.88 86.27 -14.54
N THR A 3 26.05 85.04 -14.07
CA THR A 3 26.65 83.93 -14.83
C THR A 3 25.94 82.61 -14.52
N GLY A 4 24.61 82.60 -14.67
CA GLY A 4 23.77 81.45 -14.32
C GLY A 4 24.21 80.15 -14.99
N THR A 5 24.55 79.15 -14.18
CA THR A 5 24.73 77.75 -14.58
C THR A 5 23.39 77.03 -14.48
N CYS A 6 22.99 76.31 -15.53
CA CYS A 6 21.81 75.45 -15.47
C CYS A 6 22.16 74.24 -14.58
N ASN A 7 21.40 74.05 -13.51
CA ASN A 7 21.45 72.81 -12.73
C ASN A 7 20.24 71.97 -13.14
N GLU A 8 20.47 70.66 -13.34
CA GLU A 8 19.44 69.64 -13.65
C GLU A 8 18.73 69.86 -15.02
N LEU A 9 19.38 69.42 -16.11
CA LEU A 9 18.83 69.49 -17.47
C LEU A 9 17.68 68.49 -17.65
N ILE A 10 16.48 69.00 -17.91
CA ILE A 10 15.24 68.19 -17.99
C ILE A 10 14.93 67.72 -19.43
N GLY A 11 15.68 68.19 -20.44
CA GLY A 11 15.57 67.77 -21.85
C GLY A 11 15.40 68.94 -22.84
N ASN A 12 15.35 68.62 -24.14
CA ASN A 12 15.18 69.62 -25.21
C ASN A 12 13.68 69.88 -25.48
N VAL A 13 13.20 71.06 -25.12
CA VAL A 13 11.86 71.56 -25.43
C VAL A 13 11.96 72.92 -26.11
N THR A 14 10.94 73.33 -26.86
CA THR A 14 10.91 74.69 -27.45
C THR A 14 10.92 75.74 -26.33
N GLN A 15 11.57 76.88 -26.58
CA GLN A 15 11.69 77.97 -25.59
C GLN A 15 10.33 78.39 -25.02
N GLY A 16 9.28 78.45 -25.86
CA GLY A 16 7.92 78.78 -25.41
C GLY A 16 7.35 77.77 -24.40
N HIS A 17 7.56 76.47 -24.64
CA HIS A 17 7.10 75.42 -23.73
C HIS A 17 7.89 75.40 -22.41
N CYS A 18 9.19 75.65 -22.45
CA CYS A 18 10.02 75.80 -21.24
C CYS A 18 9.48 76.94 -20.34
N CYS A 19 9.10 78.06 -20.96
CA CYS A 19 8.64 79.24 -20.23
C CYS A 19 7.17 79.22 -19.79
N PHE A 20 6.39 78.16 -20.06
CA PHE A 20 5.06 78.00 -19.46
C PHE A 20 5.12 77.73 -17.95
N ASN A 21 6.23 77.16 -17.45
CA ASN A 21 6.47 77.03 -16.02
C ASN A 21 7.57 78.02 -15.61
N SER A 22 7.18 79.00 -14.80
CA SER A 22 8.04 80.10 -14.39
C SER A 22 9.22 79.71 -13.51
N ASN A 23 9.27 78.49 -13.00
CA ASN A 23 10.38 77.98 -12.21
C ASN A 23 11.53 77.45 -13.07
N TYR A 24 11.34 77.29 -14.39
CA TYR A 24 12.38 76.83 -15.30
C TYR A 24 13.04 77.97 -16.08
N GLY A 25 14.27 77.71 -16.53
CA GLY A 25 15.03 78.55 -17.44
C GLY A 25 15.54 77.72 -18.61
N PHE A 26 15.89 78.39 -19.71
CA PHE A 26 16.36 77.74 -20.92
C PHE A 26 17.81 78.13 -21.22
N ARG A 27 18.56 77.20 -21.84
CA ARG A 27 19.94 77.44 -22.26
C ARG A 27 19.97 77.87 -23.73
N LYS A 28 20.59 79.02 -24.02
CA LYS A 28 20.82 79.48 -25.40
C LYS A 28 22.00 78.73 -26.02
N GLU A 29 22.13 78.76 -27.34
CA GLU A 29 23.25 78.15 -28.09
C GLU A 29 24.64 78.64 -27.62
N SER A 30 24.71 79.86 -27.07
CA SER A 30 25.91 80.42 -26.44
C SER A 30 26.29 79.77 -25.09
N GLY A 31 25.57 78.74 -24.64
CA GLY A 31 25.79 78.02 -23.38
C GLY A 31 25.29 78.76 -22.13
N LYS A 32 24.85 80.02 -22.25
CA LYS A 32 24.31 80.80 -21.13
C LYS A 32 22.87 80.42 -20.82
N CYS A 33 22.56 80.24 -19.54
CA CYS A 33 21.21 79.97 -19.06
C CYS A 33 20.45 81.26 -18.80
N MET A 34 19.20 81.31 -19.25
CA MET A 34 18.29 82.44 -19.03
C MET A 34 17.03 81.98 -18.28
N SER A 35 16.60 82.77 -17.31
CA SER A 35 15.29 82.55 -16.65
C SER A 35 14.15 83.06 -17.53
N CYS A 36 12.99 82.44 -17.42
CA CYS A 36 11.76 82.86 -18.10
C CYS A 36 11.04 84.05 -17.40
N ARG A 37 11.52 84.52 -16.24
CA ARG A 37 10.98 85.69 -15.52
C ARG A 37 12.07 86.64 -15.02
N GLN A 38 11.65 87.88 -14.77
CA GLN A 38 12.45 88.90 -14.11
C GLN A 38 12.61 88.59 -12.61
N ALA A 39 13.72 89.01 -12.02
CA ALA A 39 14.09 88.66 -10.66
C ALA A 39 13.07 89.11 -9.59
N SER A 40 12.62 88.18 -8.74
CA SER A 40 11.73 88.40 -7.60
C SER A 40 12.15 87.58 -6.37
N TRP A 41 11.88 88.09 -5.17
CA TRP A 41 12.17 87.37 -3.92
C TRP A 41 11.25 86.16 -3.70
N SER A 42 11.83 85.05 -3.24
CA SER A 42 11.10 83.87 -2.77
C SER A 42 10.38 84.14 -1.45
N ALA A 43 9.45 83.25 -1.07
CA ALA A 43 8.95 83.21 0.31
C ALA A 43 10.09 82.94 1.30
N TRP A 44 9.96 83.45 2.53
CA TRP A 44 10.89 83.16 3.62
C TRP A 44 10.74 81.71 4.10
N SER A 45 11.85 81.09 4.50
CA SER A 45 11.83 79.82 5.24
C SER A 45 11.13 79.97 6.60
N SER A 46 10.77 78.84 7.22
CA SER A 46 10.47 78.81 8.65
C SER A 46 11.68 79.30 9.46
N TRP A 47 11.42 79.79 10.68
CA TRP A 47 12.47 80.14 11.62
C TRP A 47 13.18 78.87 12.11
N GLY A 48 14.52 78.91 12.12
CA GLY A 48 15.32 77.87 12.78
C GLY A 48 15.18 77.89 14.31
N PRO A 49 15.78 76.91 15.01
CA PRO A 49 15.81 76.90 16.47
C PRO A 49 16.54 78.13 17.03
N CYS A 50 16.26 78.48 18.29
CA CYS A 50 16.98 79.54 18.99
C CYS A 50 18.46 79.18 19.12
N SER A 51 19.36 80.16 19.00
CA SER A 51 20.81 79.95 19.10
C SER A 51 21.27 79.44 20.48
N VAL A 52 20.45 79.61 21.51
CA VAL A 52 20.68 79.16 22.88
C VAL A 52 19.39 78.54 23.42
N SER A 53 19.52 77.60 24.35
CA SER A 53 18.40 76.93 25.01
C SER A 53 17.93 77.62 26.31
N CYS A 54 18.61 78.69 26.73
CA CYS A 54 18.27 79.51 27.90
C CYS A 54 18.70 80.96 27.65
N LEU A 55 18.02 81.92 28.29
CA LEU A 55 18.19 83.37 28.11
C LEU A 55 17.86 83.86 26.69
N LYS A 56 18.22 85.12 26.39
CA LYS A 56 17.98 85.78 25.09
C LYS A 56 18.92 85.23 24.01
N GLY A 57 18.35 84.55 23.03
CA GLY A 57 19.04 84.09 21.83
C GLY A 57 18.52 84.77 20.57
N VAL A 58 19.01 84.30 19.43
CA VAL A 58 18.47 84.68 18.12
C VAL A 58 18.09 83.46 17.31
N LYS A 59 17.01 83.58 16.54
CA LYS A 59 16.62 82.63 15.50
C LYS A 59 16.68 83.29 14.14
N GLN A 60 16.95 82.50 13.11
CA GLN A 60 17.18 83.00 11.75
C GLN A 60 16.30 82.30 10.72
N ARG A 61 15.93 83.03 9.66
CA ARG A 61 15.24 82.49 8.47
C ARG A 61 15.78 83.12 7.19
N ARG A 62 15.63 82.43 6.05
CA ARG A 62 16.28 82.78 4.78
C ARG A 62 15.29 82.88 3.62
N ARG A 63 15.57 83.74 2.63
CA ARG A 63 14.89 83.80 1.33
C ARG A 63 15.91 83.94 0.20
N ARG A 64 15.52 83.66 -1.04
CA ARG A 64 16.38 83.73 -2.22
C ARG A 64 15.80 84.65 -3.29
N CYS A 65 16.65 85.17 -4.17
CA CYS A 65 16.24 85.97 -5.32
C CYS A 65 16.19 85.05 -6.54
N ASP A 66 14.98 84.80 -7.05
CA ASP A 66 14.73 83.88 -8.15
C ASP A 66 14.40 84.67 -9.42
N GLY A 67 15.03 84.35 -10.56
CA GLY A 67 14.81 85.00 -11.86
C GLY A 67 16.03 85.75 -12.40
N ILE A 68 15.88 86.45 -13.54
CA ILE A 68 16.97 87.20 -14.20
C ILE A 68 16.93 88.70 -13.85
N GLY A 69 18.07 89.25 -13.42
CA GLY A 69 18.20 90.63 -12.96
C GLY A 69 18.44 90.73 -11.45
N GLU A 70 18.35 91.94 -10.90
CA GLU A 70 18.48 92.19 -9.46
C GLU A 70 17.11 92.30 -8.80
N CYS A 71 16.86 91.54 -7.74
CA CYS A 71 15.66 91.71 -6.93
C CYS A 71 15.71 93.06 -6.21
N ARG A 72 14.73 93.92 -6.46
CA ARG A 72 14.61 95.19 -5.76
C ARG A 72 14.28 94.93 -4.29
N ASP A 73 15.06 95.49 -3.37
CA ASP A 73 14.88 95.31 -1.92
C ASP A 73 14.86 96.68 -1.22
N PRO A 74 13.73 97.41 -1.31
CA PRO A 74 13.61 98.78 -0.78
C PRO A 74 13.88 98.85 0.73
N GLU A 75 13.53 97.78 1.45
CA GLU A 75 13.64 97.67 2.91
C GLU A 75 15.01 97.14 3.38
N LYS A 76 15.94 96.82 2.44
CA LYS A 76 17.28 96.26 2.73
C LYS A 76 17.26 95.02 3.65
N LEU A 77 16.21 94.21 3.58
CA LEU A 77 16.07 92.99 4.41
C LEU A 77 17.01 91.86 3.96
N GLY A 78 17.51 91.88 2.73
CA GLY A 78 18.47 90.93 2.19
C GLY A 78 17.95 89.48 2.15
N ILE A 79 18.89 88.54 2.22
CA ILE A 79 18.64 87.09 2.14
C ILE A 79 18.42 86.40 3.50
N LEU A 80 18.75 87.08 4.61
CA LEU A 80 18.78 86.52 5.96
C LEU A 80 18.10 87.49 6.93
N GLN A 81 17.06 87.00 7.62
CA GLN A 81 16.42 87.75 8.70
C GLN A 81 16.77 87.08 10.03
N THR A 82 17.08 87.91 11.03
CA THR A 82 17.39 87.47 12.39
C THR A 82 16.42 88.14 13.36
N THR A 83 15.86 87.38 14.31
CA THR A 83 15.01 87.92 15.38
C THR A 83 15.38 87.30 16.73
N ILE A 84 15.02 87.97 17.82
CA ILE A 84 15.27 87.50 19.19
C ILE A 84 14.29 86.38 19.55
N CYS A 85 14.78 85.41 20.34
CA CYS A 85 13.99 84.38 20.99
C CYS A 85 14.34 84.33 22.48
N GLU A 86 13.35 84.01 23.32
CA GLU A 86 13.48 83.78 24.76
C GLU A 86 12.83 82.43 25.05
N ASP A 87 13.63 81.44 25.48
CA ASP A 87 13.14 80.07 25.73
C ASP A 87 12.95 79.78 27.24
N ILE A 88 13.93 80.07 28.11
CA ILE A 88 13.89 79.79 29.57
C ILE A 88 14.70 80.86 30.36
N ASP A 89 14.15 81.34 31.49
CA ASP A 89 14.68 82.46 32.32
C ASP A 89 15.99 82.18 33.09
N CYS A 90 16.47 80.94 33.15
CA CYS A 90 17.75 80.58 33.79
C CYS A 90 18.43 79.39 33.11
N CYS A 91 19.77 79.31 33.20
CA CYS A 91 20.54 78.19 32.66
C CYS A 91 20.85 77.14 33.77
N PRO A 92 20.95 75.84 33.45
CA PRO A 92 21.25 74.79 34.43
C PRO A 92 22.63 75.00 35.10
N GLU A 93 22.67 74.98 36.43
CA GLU A 93 23.92 74.98 37.20
C GLU A 93 24.14 73.58 37.79
N GLN A 94 25.31 72.99 37.50
CA GLN A 94 25.67 71.66 38.01
C GLN A 94 25.85 71.67 39.53
N GLY A 95 25.23 70.69 40.18
CA GLY A 95 25.40 70.44 41.61
C GLY A 95 26.65 69.65 41.92
N GLY A 96 26.96 69.50 43.22
CA GLY A 96 28.03 68.65 43.72
C GLY A 96 27.50 67.50 44.57
N TRP A 97 28.21 66.38 44.51
CA TRP A 97 27.89 65.21 45.32
C TRP A 97 28.18 65.48 46.81
N GLY A 98 27.23 65.13 47.67
CA GLY A 98 27.47 65.01 49.10
C GLY A 98 28.35 63.80 49.45
N GLU A 99 28.63 63.62 50.75
CA GLU A 99 29.38 62.46 51.23
C GLU A 99 28.64 61.16 50.92
N TRP A 100 29.42 60.10 50.72
CA TRP A 100 28.88 58.76 50.55
C TRP A 100 28.21 58.29 51.85
N GLY A 101 26.99 57.75 51.74
CA GLY A 101 26.36 57.02 52.83
C GLY A 101 27.14 55.74 53.22
N PRO A 102 26.80 55.12 54.36
CA PRO A 102 27.39 53.86 54.76
C PRO A 102 27.07 52.76 53.74
N TRP A 103 27.97 51.77 53.65
CA TRP A 103 27.72 50.57 52.86
C TRP A 103 26.55 49.77 53.44
N LYS A 104 25.56 49.44 52.59
CA LYS A 104 24.47 48.52 52.94
C LYS A 104 25.05 47.10 53.15
N PRO A 105 24.37 46.23 53.93
CA PRO A 105 24.74 44.82 54.05
C PRO A 105 24.87 44.15 52.67
N CYS A 106 25.63 43.04 52.61
CA CYS A 106 25.82 42.30 51.36
C CYS A 106 24.46 41.87 50.79
N SER A 107 24.29 41.93 49.46
CA SER A 107 23.04 41.56 48.78
C SER A 107 22.62 40.09 48.99
N VAL A 108 23.54 39.27 49.47
CA VAL A 108 23.38 37.84 49.74
C VAL A 108 23.80 37.55 51.17
N SER A 109 23.22 36.49 51.75
CA SER A 109 23.61 35.97 53.06
C SER A 109 24.70 34.90 52.98
N CYS A 110 25.05 34.42 51.79
CA CYS A 110 26.05 33.39 51.52
C CYS A 110 26.73 33.67 50.16
N ALA A 111 27.96 33.19 49.97
CA ALA A 111 28.82 33.39 48.81
C ALA A 111 29.15 34.87 48.51
N ASP A 112 29.58 35.13 47.27
CA ASP A 112 29.94 36.46 46.80
C ASP A 112 28.69 37.22 46.34
N GLY A 113 28.58 38.47 46.76
CA GLY A 113 27.52 39.38 46.35
C GLY A 113 28.04 40.81 46.21
N VAL A 114 27.10 41.76 46.28
CA VAL A 114 27.40 43.17 46.09
C VAL A 114 26.85 43.96 47.26
N SER A 115 27.70 44.82 47.82
CA SER A 115 27.31 45.84 48.78
C SER A 115 27.18 47.16 48.03
N SER A 116 26.12 47.91 48.32
CA SER A 116 25.84 49.18 47.67
C SER A 116 25.85 50.33 48.68
N ARG A 117 26.27 51.51 48.22
CA ARG A 117 26.11 52.77 48.95
C ARG A 117 25.65 53.85 48.00
N GLU A 118 24.98 54.84 48.54
CA GLU A 118 24.37 55.93 47.77
C GLU A 118 24.84 57.27 48.33
N ARG A 119 24.87 58.28 47.47
CA ARG A 119 25.13 59.69 47.81
C ARG A 119 24.11 60.58 47.13
N LEU A 120 23.82 61.71 47.74
CA LEU A 120 22.83 62.67 47.24
C LEU A 120 23.52 63.84 46.53
N CYS A 121 22.92 64.31 45.44
CA CYS A 121 23.36 65.49 44.71
C CYS A 121 22.89 66.75 45.44
N ALA A 122 23.61 67.13 46.50
CA ALA A 122 23.14 68.12 47.47
C ALA A 122 24.21 69.09 47.97
N ASN A 123 25.49 68.95 47.58
CA ASN A 123 26.59 69.77 48.09
C ASN A 123 27.51 70.26 46.95
N PRO A 124 27.19 71.39 46.28
CA PRO A 124 25.95 72.17 46.41
C PRO A 124 24.75 71.53 45.67
N PRO A 125 23.50 71.86 46.02
CA PRO A 125 22.33 71.35 45.29
C PRO A 125 22.24 72.00 43.90
N PRO A 126 21.87 71.25 42.84
CA PRO A 126 21.76 71.80 41.50
C PRO A 126 20.60 72.78 41.38
N LYS A 127 20.71 73.74 40.45
CA LYS A 127 19.66 74.72 40.14
C LYS A 127 19.21 74.63 38.69
N CYS A 128 17.98 75.03 38.43
CA CYS A 128 17.41 75.16 37.08
C CYS A 128 17.60 73.91 36.19
N GLY A 129 17.37 72.71 36.77
CA GLY A 129 17.45 71.44 36.04
C GLY A 129 18.86 70.86 35.86
N GLY A 130 19.88 71.43 36.53
CA GLY A 130 21.22 70.83 36.60
C GLY A 130 21.25 69.50 37.36
N GLY A 131 22.33 68.75 37.20
CA GLY A 131 22.56 67.48 37.88
C GLY A 131 23.96 67.42 38.50
N CYS A 132 24.32 66.25 39.02
CA CYS A 132 25.69 65.96 39.44
C CYS A 132 26.33 64.98 38.46
N ASP A 133 27.58 65.23 38.09
CA ASP A 133 28.31 64.38 37.14
C ASP A 133 28.86 63.12 37.84
N GLY A 134 28.60 61.96 37.24
CA GLY A 134 28.98 60.64 37.77
C GLY A 134 27.83 59.90 38.48
N PRO A 135 28.06 58.68 38.98
CA PRO A 135 26.99 57.87 39.55
C PRO A 135 26.66 58.29 41.00
N GLY A 136 25.36 58.29 41.32
CA GLY A 136 24.84 58.47 42.69
C GLY A 136 24.87 57.19 43.53
N GLN A 137 25.22 56.06 42.92
CA GLN A 137 25.34 54.75 43.55
C GLN A 137 26.70 54.14 43.24
N ASP A 138 27.32 53.56 44.26
CA ASP A 138 28.58 52.84 44.15
C ASP A 138 28.38 51.40 44.61
N LEU A 139 29.05 50.47 43.93
CA LEU A 139 28.93 49.04 44.12
C LEU A 139 30.31 48.47 44.39
N LYS A 140 30.43 47.66 45.44
CA LYS A 140 31.64 46.89 45.71
C LYS A 140 31.33 45.40 45.89
N PRO A 141 32.26 44.52 45.49
CA PRO A 141 32.18 43.11 45.85
C PRO A 141 32.20 42.95 47.37
N CYS A 142 31.37 42.05 47.88
CA CYS A 142 31.43 41.54 49.24
C CYS A 142 31.43 40.01 49.19
N SER A 143 32.17 39.38 50.10
CA SER A 143 32.14 37.94 50.32
C SER A 143 31.71 37.70 51.75
N THR A 144 30.70 36.86 51.96
CA THR A 144 30.19 36.54 53.31
C THR A 144 30.97 35.40 53.97
N GLY A 145 31.78 34.65 53.22
CA GLY A 145 32.53 33.48 53.70
C GLY A 145 31.70 32.20 53.87
N ASP A 146 30.37 32.32 53.85
CA ASP A 146 29.44 31.19 53.96
C ASP A 146 29.15 30.56 52.58
N ILE A 147 29.02 29.24 52.50
CA ILE A 147 28.68 28.53 51.26
C ILE A 147 27.16 28.47 51.10
N CYS A 148 26.62 28.79 49.92
CA CYS A 148 25.18 28.66 49.66
C CYS A 148 24.77 27.21 49.35
N PRO A 149 23.58 26.77 49.79
CA PRO A 149 23.06 25.45 49.42
C PRO A 149 22.77 25.40 47.93
N THR A 150 23.28 24.38 47.24
CA THR A 150 22.93 24.09 45.85
C THR A 150 21.60 23.36 45.83
N HIS A 151 20.57 23.96 45.25
CA HIS A 151 19.28 23.30 45.08
C HIS A 151 19.33 22.33 43.91
N GLY A 152 18.66 21.18 44.07
CA GLY A 152 18.56 20.19 43.01
C GLY A 152 17.80 20.71 41.81
N SER A 153 18.30 20.42 40.61
CA SER A 153 17.55 20.59 39.37
C SER A 153 17.59 19.30 38.56
N TRP A 154 16.50 19.10 37.82
CA TRP A 154 16.32 17.91 37.01
C TRP A 154 17.36 17.84 35.89
N SER A 155 17.87 16.64 35.62
CA SER A 155 18.50 16.33 34.35
C SER A 155 17.54 16.54 33.19
N GLU A 156 18.06 16.57 31.97
CA GLU A 156 17.21 16.38 30.80
C GLU A 156 16.46 15.04 30.91
N TRP A 157 15.30 14.98 30.27
CA TRP A 157 14.54 13.74 30.18
C TRP A 157 15.34 12.70 29.39
N GLY A 158 15.41 11.48 29.91
CA GLY A 158 15.90 10.34 29.15
C GLY A 158 15.03 10.05 27.93
N PRO A 159 15.51 9.18 27.02
CA PRO A 159 14.71 8.73 25.90
C PRO A 159 13.46 7.98 26.37
N TRP A 160 12.44 7.93 25.53
CA TRP A 160 11.28 7.08 25.76
C TRP A 160 11.66 5.60 25.67
N ASN A 161 11.22 4.81 26.64
CA ASN A 161 11.28 3.35 26.55
C ASN A 161 10.37 2.83 25.43
N PRO A 162 10.58 1.61 24.93
CA PRO A 162 9.62 0.96 24.04
C PRO A 162 8.23 0.91 24.66
N CYS A 163 7.19 0.99 23.82
CA CYS A 163 5.81 0.83 24.25
C CYS A 163 5.60 -0.52 24.96
N SER A 164 4.75 -0.54 25.98
CA SER A 164 4.38 -1.75 26.74
C SER A 164 3.75 -2.86 25.89
N GLY A 165 3.33 -2.54 24.67
CA GLY A 165 2.76 -3.46 23.69
C GLY A 165 3.12 -3.03 22.27
N THR A 166 2.98 -3.95 21.32
CA THR A 166 3.32 -3.75 19.91
C THR A 166 2.14 -3.29 19.06
N CYS A 167 0.92 -3.42 19.57
CA CYS A 167 -0.31 -3.04 18.88
C CYS A 167 -1.43 -2.69 19.88
N LYS A 168 -2.48 -2.01 19.39
CA LYS A 168 -3.65 -1.59 20.18
C LYS A 168 -4.76 -2.65 20.11
N LYS A 169 -5.43 -2.93 21.23
CA LYS A 169 -6.59 -3.83 21.28
C LYS A 169 -7.88 -3.01 21.38
N GLU A 170 -8.94 -3.46 20.69
CA GLU A 170 -10.25 -2.79 20.70
C GLU A 170 -10.89 -2.93 22.09
N GLY A 171 -11.19 -1.82 22.76
CA GLY A 171 -11.79 -1.80 24.10
C GLY A 171 -10.81 -1.77 25.27
N ASP A 172 -9.50 -1.95 25.03
CA ASP A 172 -8.46 -1.84 26.06
C ASP A 172 -7.78 -0.46 26.01
N ASN A 173 -7.12 -0.07 27.11
CA ASN A 173 -6.25 1.11 27.13
C ASN A 173 -5.07 0.93 26.15
N PRO A 174 -4.68 1.97 25.40
CA PRO A 174 -3.56 1.88 24.47
C PRO A 174 -2.25 1.55 25.23
N PRO A 175 -1.31 0.83 24.60
CA PRO A 175 0.03 0.68 25.15
C PRO A 175 0.64 2.04 25.47
N SER A 176 1.42 2.12 26.53
CA SER A 176 2.09 3.35 26.96
C SER A 176 3.61 3.18 26.95
N GLN A 177 4.31 4.29 26.83
CA GLN A 177 5.75 4.38 26.98
C GLN A 177 6.09 5.33 28.13
N GLU A 178 7.23 5.08 28.76
CA GLU A 178 7.68 5.78 29.96
C GLU A 178 9.08 6.33 29.72
N ARG A 179 9.37 7.52 30.25
CA ARG A 179 10.73 8.07 30.33
C ARG A 179 11.00 8.57 31.74
N ARG A 180 12.28 8.60 32.12
CA ARG A 180 12.72 9.07 33.45
C ARG A 180 13.76 10.17 33.36
N ARG A 181 13.89 10.94 34.43
CA ARG A 181 14.94 11.94 34.67
C ARG A 181 15.45 11.82 36.09
N THR A 182 16.64 12.31 36.37
CA THR A 182 17.26 12.24 37.70
C THR A 182 17.55 13.63 38.25
N CYS A 183 17.49 13.79 39.57
CA CYS A 183 17.76 15.06 40.24
C CYS A 183 19.28 15.29 40.39
N THR A 184 19.97 15.50 39.26
CA THR A 184 21.44 15.49 39.19
C THR A 184 22.04 16.67 38.43
N ASN A 185 21.24 17.63 37.94
CA ASN A 185 21.74 18.76 37.14
C ASN A 185 21.30 20.14 37.67
N PRO A 186 21.86 20.62 38.81
CA PRO A 186 22.81 19.92 39.70
C PRO A 186 22.08 19.05 40.74
N ALA A 187 22.82 18.18 41.43
CA ALA A 187 22.30 17.48 42.61
C ALA A 187 22.19 18.43 43.82
N PRO A 188 21.20 18.26 44.70
CA PRO A 188 21.13 19.02 45.95
C PRO A 188 22.41 18.86 46.79
N SER A 189 22.94 19.94 47.34
CA SER A 189 24.05 19.86 48.30
C SER A 189 23.61 19.21 49.61
N SER A 190 24.51 18.50 50.27
CA SER A 190 24.25 17.91 51.60
C SER A 190 24.41 18.93 52.72
N GLU A 191 25.47 19.75 52.69
CA GLU A 191 25.77 20.75 53.72
C GLU A 191 26.28 22.07 53.10
N PRO A 192 25.56 23.20 53.27
CA PRO A 192 24.19 23.28 53.76
C PRO A 192 23.21 22.55 52.84
N ALA A 193 22.14 21.98 53.41
CA ALA A 193 21.19 21.15 52.67
C ALA A 193 20.44 21.93 51.57
N GLY A 194 20.55 21.45 50.34
CA GLY A 194 19.80 21.93 49.18
C GLY A 194 18.37 21.43 49.16
N ARG A 195 17.47 22.18 48.53
CA ARG A 195 16.11 21.69 48.24
C ARG A 195 16.16 20.58 47.19
N SER A 196 15.32 19.56 47.34
CA SER A 196 15.12 18.53 46.33
C SER A 196 14.41 19.08 45.08
N CYS A 197 14.52 18.34 43.97
CA CYS A 197 13.84 18.72 42.73
C CYS A 197 12.32 18.66 42.90
N GLN A 198 11.62 19.67 42.38
CA GLN A 198 10.15 19.73 42.41
C GLN A 198 9.54 19.07 41.16
N GLY A 199 8.52 18.23 41.36
CA GLY A 199 7.83 17.51 40.29
C GLY A 199 8.13 16.01 40.27
N VAL A 200 7.64 15.30 39.25
CA VAL A 200 7.83 13.86 39.09
C VAL A 200 9.12 13.54 38.33
N ASP A 201 9.74 12.40 38.64
CA ASP A 201 10.93 11.85 37.98
C ASP A 201 10.59 10.98 36.76
N THR A 202 9.30 10.71 36.57
CA THR A 202 8.76 9.74 35.62
C THR A 202 7.63 10.38 34.83
N ASP A 203 7.66 10.21 33.51
CA ASP A 203 6.64 10.71 32.57
C ASP A 203 6.15 9.55 31.70
N THR A 204 4.84 9.52 31.44
CA THR A 204 4.17 8.42 30.75
C THR A 204 3.25 8.98 29.68
N GLN A 205 3.35 8.45 28.46
CA GLN A 205 2.47 8.85 27.36
C GLN A 205 1.92 7.65 26.58
N PRO A 206 0.70 7.75 26.00
CA PRO A 206 0.14 6.69 25.17
C PRO A 206 0.89 6.55 23.84
N CYS A 207 0.95 5.33 23.32
CA CYS A 207 1.51 5.00 22.02
C CYS A 207 0.44 4.98 20.92
N ASP A 208 -0.13 6.15 20.63
CA ASP A 208 -1.26 6.28 19.70
C ASP A 208 -0.90 5.92 18.25
N PHE A 209 0.39 6.01 17.90
CA PHE A 209 0.93 5.69 16.57
C PHE A 209 0.91 4.19 16.24
N LEU A 210 0.71 3.30 17.24
CA LEU A 210 0.61 1.86 16.99
C LEU A 210 -0.67 1.52 16.23
N ARG A 211 -0.61 0.49 15.38
CA ARG A 211 -1.78 -0.04 14.67
C ARG A 211 -2.59 -0.96 15.58
N MET A 212 -3.83 -1.25 15.19
CA MET A 212 -4.66 -2.25 15.88
C MET A 212 -4.07 -3.65 15.71
N CYS A 213 -4.20 -4.49 16.73
CA CYS A 213 -3.76 -5.88 16.68
C CYS A 213 -4.63 -6.68 15.68
N PRO A 214 -4.04 -7.56 14.86
CA PRO A 214 -4.80 -8.47 14.01
C PRO A 214 -5.78 -9.32 14.82
N ILE A 215 -7.02 -9.44 14.35
CA ILE A 215 -8.02 -10.35 14.92
C ILE A 215 -8.23 -11.44 13.88
N ASP A 216 -7.72 -12.64 14.17
CA ASP A 216 -7.89 -13.81 13.32
C ASP A 216 -9.37 -14.24 13.30
N GLY A 217 -9.84 -14.64 12.12
CA GLY A 217 -11.21 -15.08 11.92
C GLY A 217 -11.49 -16.41 12.62
N GLY A 218 -12.64 -16.49 13.28
CA GLY A 218 -13.17 -17.73 13.87
C GLY A 218 -14.43 -18.21 13.15
N TRP A 219 -14.61 -19.52 13.12
CA TRP A 219 -15.79 -20.13 12.52
C TRP A 219 -17.05 -19.80 13.33
N GLY A 220 -18.09 -19.30 12.65
CA GLY A 220 -19.45 -19.29 13.15
C GLY A 220 -20.01 -20.70 13.31
N ALA A 221 -21.20 -20.77 13.92
CA ALA A 221 -21.94 -22.03 13.98
C ALA A 221 -22.25 -22.56 12.57
N TRP A 222 -22.32 -23.88 12.43
CA TRP A 222 -22.84 -24.51 11.22
C TRP A 222 -24.28 -24.10 10.99
N GLY A 223 -24.60 -23.73 9.75
CA GLY A 223 -25.96 -23.53 9.29
C GLY A 223 -26.77 -24.84 9.31
N PRO A 224 -28.08 -24.76 9.06
CA PRO A 224 -28.91 -25.96 8.96
C PRO A 224 -28.43 -26.84 7.80
N LEU A 225 -28.60 -28.16 7.96
CA LEU A 225 -28.35 -29.10 6.88
C LEU A 225 -29.34 -28.88 5.74
N SER A 226 -28.85 -28.94 4.51
CA SER A 226 -29.68 -28.90 3.31
C SER A 226 -30.63 -30.09 3.23
N GLU A 227 -31.59 -30.01 2.32
CA GLU A 227 -32.32 -31.20 1.88
C GLU A 227 -31.37 -32.23 1.27
N CYS A 228 -31.83 -33.49 1.22
CA CYS A 228 -31.06 -34.57 0.61
C CYS A 228 -30.93 -34.31 -0.89
N SER A 229 -29.75 -34.57 -1.46
CA SER A 229 -29.47 -34.36 -2.89
C SER A 229 -30.32 -35.22 -3.84
N VAL A 230 -31.04 -36.20 -3.30
CA VAL A 230 -31.89 -37.15 -4.03
C VAL A 230 -33.23 -37.29 -3.33
N THR A 231 -34.25 -37.71 -4.09
CA THR A 231 -35.59 -38.00 -3.57
C THR A 231 -35.79 -39.48 -3.25
N CYS A 232 -34.95 -40.37 -3.79
CA CYS A 232 -34.95 -41.81 -3.54
C CYS A 232 -33.53 -42.31 -3.22
N GLY A 233 -33.42 -43.38 -2.44
CA GLY A 233 -32.17 -44.03 -2.10
C GLY A 233 -31.28 -43.21 -1.17
N VAL A 234 -29.98 -43.26 -1.45
CA VAL A 234 -28.94 -42.62 -0.63
C VAL A 234 -28.39 -41.41 -1.38
N GLY A 235 -28.33 -40.27 -0.69
CA GLY A 235 -27.73 -39.04 -1.19
C GLY A 235 -26.88 -38.34 -0.15
N GLN A 236 -26.62 -37.06 -0.38
CA GLN A 236 -25.85 -36.21 0.51
C GLN A 236 -26.64 -34.96 0.89
N ARG A 237 -26.45 -34.50 2.12
CA ARG A 237 -26.89 -33.20 2.61
C ARG A 237 -25.69 -32.43 3.12
N PHE A 238 -25.73 -31.11 3.06
CA PHE A 238 -24.60 -30.25 3.35
C PHE A 238 -24.95 -29.20 4.38
N ALA A 239 -24.00 -28.85 5.23
CA ALA A 239 -24.10 -27.67 6.09
C ALA A 239 -22.92 -26.74 5.78
N GLU A 240 -23.17 -25.44 5.83
CA GLU A 240 -22.18 -24.39 5.56
C GLU A 240 -21.99 -23.51 6.79
N ARG A 241 -20.80 -22.96 6.97
CA ARG A 241 -20.48 -22.01 8.04
C ARG A 241 -19.66 -20.85 7.49
N ASN A 242 -19.78 -19.72 8.15
CA ASN A 242 -19.07 -18.49 7.77
C ASN A 242 -17.95 -18.17 8.77
N CYS A 243 -16.87 -17.55 8.28
CA CYS A 243 -15.74 -17.11 9.10
C CYS A 243 -16.04 -15.75 9.76
N ASN A 244 -16.99 -15.73 10.70
CA ASN A 244 -17.56 -14.50 11.24
C ASN A 244 -17.67 -14.48 12.78
N ASN A 245 -17.14 -15.47 13.49
CA ASN A 245 -17.21 -15.54 14.95
C ASN A 245 -15.86 -15.87 15.60
N PRO A 246 -14.96 -14.87 15.78
CA PRO A 246 -15.13 -13.47 15.36
C PRO A 246 -14.84 -13.28 13.86
N ALA A 247 -15.35 -12.20 13.28
CA ALA A 247 -14.96 -11.81 11.93
C ALA A 247 -13.52 -11.28 11.94
N LEU A 248 -12.75 -11.63 10.90
CA LEU A 248 -11.37 -11.15 10.78
C LEU A 248 -11.32 -9.62 10.66
N LYS A 249 -10.43 -8.99 11.43
CA LYS A 249 -10.19 -7.53 11.39
C LYS A 249 -8.69 -7.23 11.41
N TYR A 250 -8.33 -6.02 10.99
CA TYR A 250 -6.97 -5.46 11.12
C TYR A 250 -5.86 -6.34 10.53
N GLY A 251 -6.15 -7.06 9.44
CA GLY A 251 -5.19 -7.95 8.78
C GLY A 251 -5.02 -9.32 9.44
N GLY A 252 -5.96 -9.75 10.28
CA GLY A 252 -6.00 -11.10 10.84
C GLY A 252 -6.20 -12.17 9.78
N LYS A 253 -5.80 -13.40 10.12
CA LYS A 253 -5.84 -14.56 9.23
C LYS A 253 -7.26 -15.04 9.01
N PHE A 254 -7.49 -15.66 7.85
CA PHE A 254 -8.75 -16.34 7.55
C PHE A 254 -8.87 -17.66 8.33
N CYS A 255 -10.09 -18.14 8.54
CA CYS A 255 -10.37 -19.36 9.28
C CYS A 255 -9.71 -20.59 8.64
N VAL A 256 -9.16 -21.47 9.47
CA VAL A 256 -8.53 -22.73 9.03
C VAL A 256 -9.56 -23.87 9.03
N GLY A 257 -9.61 -24.65 7.95
CA GLY A 257 -10.53 -25.76 7.75
C GLY A 257 -11.63 -25.47 6.73
N ASP A 258 -12.58 -26.38 6.57
CA ASP A 258 -13.59 -26.29 5.51
C ASP A 258 -14.79 -25.43 5.92
N SER A 259 -15.32 -24.66 4.96
CA SER A 259 -16.55 -23.88 5.10
C SER A 259 -17.82 -24.72 4.86
N ARG A 260 -17.68 -25.93 4.31
CA ARG A 260 -18.78 -26.83 3.96
C ARG A 260 -18.48 -28.24 4.44
N THR A 261 -19.45 -28.88 5.07
CA THR A 261 -19.41 -30.30 5.45
C THR A 261 -20.53 -31.07 4.76
N SER A 262 -20.35 -32.37 4.59
CA SER A 262 -21.32 -33.27 3.96
C SER A 262 -21.64 -34.46 4.86
N GLU A 263 -22.91 -34.82 4.92
CA GLU A 263 -23.40 -36.03 5.59
C GLU A 263 -24.24 -36.86 4.64
N ILE A 264 -24.21 -38.19 4.84
CA ILE A 264 -25.03 -39.13 4.08
C ILE A 264 -26.48 -39.04 4.58
N CYS A 265 -27.43 -38.98 3.65
CA CYS A 265 -28.86 -39.10 3.91
C CYS A 265 -29.44 -40.30 3.18
N ASN A 266 -30.38 -40.99 3.83
CA ASN A 266 -31.17 -42.07 3.22
C ASN A 266 -32.65 -41.66 3.26
N THR A 267 -33.29 -41.59 2.10
CA THR A 267 -34.68 -41.12 1.98
C THR A 267 -35.69 -42.19 2.37
N GLN A 268 -35.25 -43.44 2.61
CA GLN A 268 -36.10 -44.62 2.82
C GLN A 268 -37.06 -44.92 1.67
N THR A 269 -36.92 -44.22 0.55
CA THR A 269 -37.70 -44.43 -0.67
C THR A 269 -36.84 -45.20 -1.66
N HIS A 270 -37.33 -46.31 -2.20
CA HIS A 270 -36.59 -47.07 -3.20
C HIS A 270 -36.56 -46.32 -4.54
N CYS A 271 -35.43 -46.35 -5.24
CA CYS A 271 -35.33 -45.80 -6.59
C CYS A 271 -35.83 -46.80 -7.63
N PRO A 272 -36.43 -46.33 -8.74
CA PRO A 272 -36.75 -47.20 -9.87
C PRO A 272 -35.48 -47.84 -10.41
N VAL A 273 -35.51 -49.17 -10.57
CA VAL A 273 -34.40 -49.91 -11.17
C VAL A 273 -34.86 -50.40 -12.54
N ASP A 274 -34.43 -49.68 -13.57
CA ASP A 274 -34.71 -50.04 -14.95
C ASP A 274 -34.04 -51.37 -15.29
N GLY A 275 -34.74 -52.20 -16.06
CA GLY A 275 -34.23 -53.49 -16.47
C GLY A 275 -33.08 -53.37 -17.46
N GLU A 276 -32.02 -54.14 -17.26
CA GLU A 276 -30.92 -54.27 -18.21
C GLU A 276 -30.88 -55.67 -18.83
N TRP A 277 -30.62 -55.71 -20.14
CA TRP A 277 -30.42 -56.96 -20.85
C TRP A 277 -29.09 -57.57 -20.44
N GLN A 278 -29.10 -58.85 -20.06
CA GLN A 278 -27.87 -59.63 -20.05
C GLN A 278 -27.31 -59.83 -21.46
N GLU A 279 -26.05 -60.24 -21.53
CA GLU A 279 -25.47 -60.74 -22.78
C GLU A 279 -26.32 -61.90 -23.32
N TRP A 280 -26.42 -61.96 -24.64
CA TRP A 280 -27.12 -63.05 -25.30
C TRP A 280 -26.45 -64.39 -25.00
N GLU A 281 -27.25 -65.41 -24.75
CA GLU A 281 -26.76 -66.78 -24.71
C GLU A 281 -26.17 -67.21 -26.06
N GLN A 282 -25.39 -68.30 -26.04
CA GLN A 282 -24.88 -68.90 -27.26
C GLN A 282 -26.03 -69.36 -28.17
N TRP A 283 -25.83 -69.26 -29.48
CA TRP A 283 -26.82 -69.76 -30.45
C TRP A 283 -27.07 -71.26 -30.26
N GLY A 284 -28.34 -71.66 -30.09
CA GLY A 284 -28.75 -73.05 -30.05
C GLY A 284 -28.45 -73.80 -31.36
N THR A 285 -28.65 -75.11 -31.40
CA THR A 285 -28.34 -75.93 -32.60
C THR A 285 -29.22 -75.57 -33.80
N CYS A 286 -28.68 -75.65 -35.02
CA CYS A 286 -29.43 -75.39 -36.25
C CYS A 286 -30.41 -76.55 -36.54
N THR A 287 -31.72 -76.30 -36.47
CA THR A 287 -32.75 -77.34 -36.67
C THR A 287 -33.79 -76.93 -37.72
N LYS A 288 -34.50 -77.90 -38.31
CA LYS A 288 -35.56 -77.67 -39.28
C LYS A 288 -36.90 -78.19 -38.80
N GLY A 289 -37.70 -77.30 -38.23
CA GLY A 289 -39.05 -77.61 -37.72
C GLY A 289 -39.06 -78.45 -36.45
N THR A 290 -40.26 -78.83 -36.00
CA THR A 290 -40.51 -79.58 -34.75
C THR A 290 -40.07 -81.05 -34.80
N TYR A 291 -39.65 -81.55 -35.97
CA TYR A 291 -39.17 -82.92 -36.15
C TYR A 291 -37.74 -82.89 -36.71
N PRO A 292 -36.77 -83.62 -36.11
CA PRO A 292 -35.37 -83.59 -36.51
C PRO A 292 -35.17 -84.31 -37.85
N ARG A 293 -35.51 -83.66 -38.96
CA ARG A 293 -35.05 -84.09 -40.28
C ARG A 293 -33.59 -83.64 -40.46
N PRO A 294 -32.69 -84.53 -40.91
CA PRO A 294 -31.30 -84.19 -41.16
C PRO A 294 -31.16 -83.05 -42.17
N ILE A 295 -30.70 -81.88 -41.70
CA ILE A 295 -30.26 -80.80 -42.59
C ILE A 295 -28.73 -80.67 -42.65
N SER A 296 -28.02 -81.42 -41.81
CA SER A 296 -26.55 -81.52 -41.79
C SER A 296 -25.98 -81.76 -43.20
N CYS A 297 -25.05 -80.88 -43.57
CA CYS A 297 -24.34 -80.83 -44.85
C CYS A 297 -25.20 -80.69 -46.10
N THR A 298 -26.41 -80.14 -45.98
CA THR A 298 -27.28 -79.88 -47.13
C THR A 298 -27.48 -78.37 -47.34
N LYS A 299 -27.84 -77.95 -48.56
CA LYS A 299 -28.26 -76.56 -48.84
C LYS A 299 -29.66 -76.23 -48.28
N LYS A 300 -30.16 -76.99 -47.30
CA LYS A 300 -31.47 -76.75 -46.66
C LYS A 300 -31.27 -75.84 -45.45
N THR A 301 -32.02 -74.74 -45.42
CA THR A 301 -32.01 -73.82 -44.29
C THR A 301 -32.74 -74.41 -43.09
N GLY A 302 -32.11 -74.25 -41.92
CA GLY A 302 -32.71 -74.39 -40.60
C GLY A 302 -32.85 -73.04 -39.90
N LYS A 303 -33.24 -73.08 -38.63
CA LYS A 303 -33.38 -71.92 -37.74
C LYS A 303 -32.57 -72.16 -36.47
N GLN A 304 -31.81 -71.16 -36.03
CA GLN A 304 -31.26 -71.08 -34.68
C GLN A 304 -32.03 -70.04 -33.88
N SER A 305 -32.17 -70.28 -32.59
CA SER A 305 -32.63 -69.30 -31.61
C SER A 305 -31.57 -69.11 -30.53
N ARG A 306 -31.57 -67.92 -29.95
CA ARG A 306 -30.87 -67.62 -28.69
C ARG A 306 -31.76 -66.75 -27.83
N GLU A 307 -31.51 -66.80 -26.53
CA GLU A 307 -32.31 -66.10 -25.53
C GLU A 307 -31.41 -65.18 -24.70
N ARG A 308 -32.01 -64.17 -24.08
CA ARG A 308 -31.39 -63.33 -23.07
C ARG A 308 -32.41 -62.99 -21.99
N SER A 309 -31.92 -62.81 -20.78
CA SER A 309 -32.77 -62.40 -19.65
C SER A 309 -32.67 -60.89 -19.41
N CYS A 310 -33.80 -60.27 -19.08
CA CYS A 310 -33.86 -58.90 -18.58
C CYS A 310 -33.76 -58.98 -17.05
N LEU A 311 -32.65 -58.50 -16.49
CA LEU A 311 -32.40 -58.49 -15.05
C LEU A 311 -32.57 -57.09 -14.47
N PHE A 312 -32.52 -57.01 -13.13
CA PHE A 312 -32.55 -55.76 -12.36
C PHE A 312 -33.86 -54.98 -12.36
N LYS A 313 -34.92 -55.48 -13.01
CA LYS A 313 -36.25 -54.85 -12.91
C LYS A 313 -36.78 -54.90 -11.47
N ASP A 314 -36.87 -53.75 -10.82
CA ASP A 314 -37.45 -53.62 -9.48
C ASP A 314 -38.03 -52.21 -9.26
N PHE A 315 -38.90 -52.07 -8.26
CA PHE A 315 -39.48 -50.79 -7.81
C PHE A 315 -39.99 -49.85 -8.93
N ASP A 316 -40.98 -50.27 -9.72
CA ASP A 316 -41.60 -49.50 -10.82
C ASP A 316 -40.64 -49.02 -11.94
N GLY A 317 -39.44 -49.60 -12.04
CA GLY A 317 -38.54 -49.39 -13.18
C GLY A 317 -39.08 -49.96 -14.51
N HIS A 318 -38.60 -49.41 -15.62
CA HIS A 318 -39.02 -49.83 -16.95
C HIS A 318 -38.49 -51.23 -17.28
N SER A 319 -39.31 -52.05 -17.94
CA SER A 319 -38.84 -53.32 -18.49
C SER A 319 -37.98 -53.11 -19.73
N CYS A 320 -37.01 -54.00 -19.96
CA CYS A 320 -36.13 -53.91 -21.11
C CYS A 320 -36.90 -53.86 -22.43
N ALA A 321 -36.54 -52.92 -23.31
CA ALA A 321 -37.16 -52.79 -24.62
C ALA A 321 -36.65 -53.87 -25.61
N GLY A 322 -37.57 -54.48 -26.36
CA GLY A 322 -37.29 -55.49 -27.39
C GLY A 322 -37.60 -56.93 -26.98
N SER A 323 -37.34 -57.89 -27.87
CA SER A 323 -37.63 -59.31 -27.64
C SER A 323 -36.52 -59.98 -26.79
N PRO A 324 -36.88 -60.90 -25.86
CA PRO A 324 -35.91 -61.75 -25.16
C PRO A 324 -35.39 -62.89 -26.05
N VAL A 325 -35.99 -63.11 -27.21
CA VAL A 325 -35.62 -64.19 -28.15
C VAL A 325 -35.25 -63.60 -29.50
N GLU A 326 -34.14 -64.07 -30.06
CA GLU A 326 -33.70 -63.76 -31.42
C GLU A 326 -33.63 -65.02 -32.27
N HIS A 327 -33.89 -64.86 -33.57
CA HIS A 327 -33.89 -65.94 -34.54
C HIS A 327 -33.05 -65.61 -35.75
N ARG A 328 -32.32 -66.59 -36.27
CA ARG A 328 -31.61 -66.49 -37.55
C ARG A 328 -31.70 -67.77 -38.37
N LEU A 329 -31.54 -67.63 -39.68
CA LEU A 329 -31.44 -68.75 -40.60
C LEU A 329 -30.03 -69.33 -40.58
N CYS A 330 -29.93 -70.65 -40.76
CA CYS A 330 -28.64 -71.33 -40.72
C CYS A 330 -28.54 -72.52 -41.67
N TYR A 331 -27.30 -72.85 -42.05
CA TYR A 331 -26.92 -74.13 -42.61
C TYR A 331 -26.19 -74.95 -41.55
N ASP A 332 -26.67 -76.16 -41.30
CA ASP A 332 -25.99 -77.11 -40.42
C ASP A 332 -24.84 -77.78 -41.17
N ILE A 333 -23.61 -77.52 -40.73
CA ILE A 333 -22.38 -78.11 -41.26
C ILE A 333 -21.68 -79.00 -40.22
N SER A 334 -22.39 -79.39 -39.16
CA SER A 334 -21.84 -80.30 -38.15
C SER A 334 -21.51 -81.66 -38.79
N SER A 335 -20.30 -82.16 -38.49
CA SER A 335 -19.92 -83.54 -38.81
C SER A 335 -20.07 -84.41 -37.57
N THR A 336 -20.85 -85.48 -37.68
CA THR A 336 -21.00 -86.51 -36.64
C THR A 336 -20.32 -87.82 -37.06
N SER A 337 -20.29 -88.82 -36.18
CA SER A 337 -19.86 -90.19 -36.52
C SER A 337 -20.68 -90.79 -37.66
N GLU A 338 -21.96 -90.47 -37.73
CA GLU A 338 -22.93 -91.00 -38.70
C GLU A 338 -22.97 -90.19 -40.01
N ARG A 339 -22.64 -88.89 -39.97
CA ARG A 339 -22.67 -88.01 -41.15
C ARG A 339 -21.40 -87.19 -41.27
N ARG A 340 -20.66 -87.44 -42.36
CA ARG A 340 -19.46 -86.68 -42.72
C ARG A 340 -19.85 -85.48 -43.56
N CYS A 341 -19.72 -84.29 -42.97
CA CYS A 341 -19.77 -83.05 -43.74
C CYS A 341 -18.36 -82.61 -44.07
N GLU A 342 -17.92 -82.93 -45.28
CA GLU A 342 -16.59 -82.55 -45.78
C GLU A 342 -16.68 -81.24 -46.55
N LYS A 343 -15.95 -80.23 -46.09
CA LYS A 343 -15.83 -78.93 -46.77
C LYS A 343 -14.39 -78.72 -47.23
N PRO A 344 -14.19 -78.07 -48.40
CA PRO A 344 -12.88 -77.58 -48.75
C PRO A 344 -12.38 -76.65 -47.64
N ALA A 345 -11.08 -76.60 -47.42
CA ALA A 345 -10.48 -75.71 -46.44
C ALA A 345 -9.32 -74.98 -47.06
N ARG A 346 -9.11 -73.76 -46.56
CA ARG A 346 -8.00 -72.92 -46.91
C ARG A 346 -7.29 -72.46 -45.64
N TRP A 347 -6.03 -72.13 -45.79
CA TRP A 347 -5.32 -71.38 -44.76
C TRP A 347 -5.87 -69.95 -44.77
N ASN A 348 -6.19 -69.41 -43.60
CA ASN A 348 -6.43 -67.97 -43.50
C ASN A 348 -5.13 -67.19 -43.72
N GLU A 349 -5.26 -65.87 -43.84
CA GLU A 349 -4.12 -64.98 -43.78
C GLU A 349 -3.40 -65.14 -42.44
N TRP A 350 -2.08 -64.92 -42.46
CA TRP A 350 -1.30 -64.89 -41.24
C TRP A 350 -1.80 -63.79 -40.32
N THR A 351 -1.83 -64.05 -39.01
CA THR A 351 -2.00 -62.98 -38.03
C THR A 351 -0.87 -61.96 -38.17
N GLU A 352 -1.11 -60.75 -37.69
CA GLU A 352 -0.04 -59.80 -37.41
C GLU A 352 1.02 -60.46 -36.51
N TRP A 353 2.26 -59.99 -36.64
CA TRP A 353 3.35 -60.44 -35.79
C TRP A 353 3.10 -60.05 -34.33
N SER A 354 3.34 -60.98 -33.41
CA SER A 354 3.31 -60.69 -31.98
C SER A 354 4.38 -59.68 -31.60
N PHE A 355 4.22 -59.04 -30.45
CA PHE A 355 5.33 -58.31 -29.83
C PHE A 355 6.52 -59.25 -29.58
N CYS A 356 7.71 -58.66 -29.64
CA CYS A 356 8.98 -59.33 -29.38
C CYS A 356 9.04 -59.84 -27.94
N HIS A 357 9.44 -61.11 -27.77
CA HIS A 357 9.62 -61.72 -26.46
C HIS A 357 10.98 -62.44 -26.38
N PRO A 358 11.85 -62.09 -25.41
CA PRO A 358 11.76 -60.95 -24.49
C PRO A 358 11.78 -59.57 -25.21
N PRO A 359 11.30 -58.47 -24.61
CA PRO A 359 11.18 -57.18 -25.31
C PRO A 359 12.53 -56.49 -25.63
N CYS A 360 13.63 -56.93 -25.03
CA CYS A 360 15.00 -56.46 -25.28
C CYS A 360 15.98 -57.66 -25.34
N GLY A 361 17.19 -57.43 -25.84
CA GLY A 361 18.31 -58.39 -25.76
C GLY A 361 18.40 -59.40 -26.92
N PRO A 362 19.56 -60.07 -27.06
CA PRO A 362 19.79 -61.02 -28.14
C PRO A 362 18.92 -62.27 -27.98
N GLY A 363 18.33 -62.75 -29.08
CA GLY A 363 17.46 -63.93 -29.11
C GLY A 363 15.96 -63.65 -28.95
N SER A 364 15.56 -62.38 -28.97
CA SER A 364 14.15 -61.99 -29.00
C SER A 364 13.46 -62.36 -30.32
N LYS A 365 12.30 -63.00 -30.21
CA LYS A 365 11.53 -63.48 -31.37
C LYS A 365 10.10 -62.95 -31.37
N GLN A 366 9.61 -62.69 -32.57
CA GLN A 366 8.19 -62.49 -32.85
C GLN A 366 7.61 -63.77 -33.44
N LYS A 367 6.32 -63.99 -33.22
CA LYS A 367 5.58 -65.15 -33.74
C LYS A 367 4.30 -64.67 -34.41
N ARG A 368 3.90 -65.37 -35.45
CA ARG A 368 2.56 -65.23 -36.06
C ARG A 368 2.00 -66.61 -36.36
N GLU A 369 0.69 -66.69 -36.44
CA GLU A 369 0.00 -67.95 -36.68
C GLU A 369 -1.04 -67.83 -37.78
N ARG A 370 -1.37 -68.96 -38.38
CA ARG A 370 -2.49 -69.09 -39.31
C ARG A 370 -3.25 -70.37 -38.97
N LEU A 371 -4.57 -70.31 -39.11
CA LEU A 371 -5.47 -71.39 -38.83
C LEU A 371 -5.99 -71.99 -40.14
N CYS A 372 -6.06 -73.32 -40.15
CA CYS A 372 -6.79 -74.03 -41.18
C CYS A 372 -8.28 -73.82 -40.91
N VAL A 373 -8.98 -73.14 -41.82
CA VAL A 373 -10.40 -72.81 -41.69
C VAL A 373 -11.18 -73.43 -42.84
N PRO A 374 -12.44 -73.86 -42.62
CA PRO A 374 -13.28 -74.33 -43.71
C PRO A 374 -13.54 -73.17 -44.66
N ASP A 375 -13.36 -73.43 -45.96
CA ASP A 375 -13.66 -72.46 -47.02
C ASP A 375 -15.14 -72.54 -47.32
N LEU A 376 -15.91 -71.71 -46.61
CA LEU A 376 -17.35 -71.64 -46.74
C LEU A 376 -17.70 -70.51 -47.70
N PRO A 377 -18.63 -70.73 -48.66
CA PRO A 377 -19.14 -69.65 -49.49
C PRO A 377 -19.66 -68.51 -48.64
N GLU A 378 -19.53 -67.27 -49.11
CA GLU A 378 -20.16 -66.12 -48.47
C GLU A 378 -21.64 -66.40 -48.22
N SER A 379 -22.11 -65.99 -47.04
CA SER A 379 -23.49 -66.21 -46.63
C SER A 379 -24.43 -65.43 -47.55
N GLU A 380 -25.15 -66.12 -48.42
CA GLU A 380 -26.26 -65.52 -49.17
C GLU A 380 -27.42 -65.22 -48.20
N ASN A 381 -28.07 -64.06 -48.36
CA ASN A 381 -29.33 -63.72 -47.69
C ASN A 381 -29.34 -63.85 -46.16
N ASN A 382 -28.26 -63.45 -45.46
CA ASN A 382 -28.15 -63.51 -43.98
C ASN A 382 -28.32 -64.93 -43.39
N ILE A 383 -27.90 -65.98 -44.11
CA ILE A 383 -27.92 -67.37 -43.64
C ILE A 383 -26.54 -67.76 -43.08
N TYR A 384 -26.50 -68.19 -41.82
CA TYR A 384 -25.24 -68.45 -41.10
C TYR A 384 -24.87 -69.93 -41.07
N TYR A 385 -23.58 -70.25 -41.10
CA TYR A 385 -23.13 -71.63 -40.90
C TYR A 385 -23.07 -71.99 -39.40
N SER A 386 -23.56 -73.18 -39.05
CA SER A 386 -23.62 -73.68 -37.66
C SER A 386 -23.00 -75.08 -37.55
N GLY A 387 -22.24 -75.31 -36.47
CA GLY A 387 -21.52 -76.56 -36.23
C GLY A 387 -20.09 -76.57 -36.78
N LYS A 388 -19.36 -77.67 -36.52
CA LYS A 388 -17.98 -77.86 -36.99
C LYS A 388 -17.95 -78.90 -38.14
N PRO A 389 -17.57 -78.50 -39.36
CA PRO A 389 -17.39 -79.45 -40.46
C PRO A 389 -16.11 -80.26 -40.28
N ARG A 390 -16.01 -81.38 -40.99
CA ARG A 390 -14.72 -82.03 -41.24
C ARG A 390 -14.09 -81.36 -42.45
N PHE A 391 -12.83 -81.01 -42.35
CA PHE A 391 -12.09 -80.41 -43.44
C PHE A 391 -10.60 -80.69 -43.26
N ARG A 392 -9.88 -80.63 -44.37
CA ARG A 392 -8.43 -80.82 -44.40
C ARG A 392 -7.83 -79.78 -45.33
N CYS A 393 -6.89 -79.00 -44.82
CA CYS A 393 -6.17 -78.05 -45.65
C CYS A 393 -5.21 -78.78 -46.60
N PRO A 394 -5.01 -78.27 -47.82
CA PRO A 394 -4.00 -78.78 -48.74
C PRO A 394 -2.58 -78.49 -48.22
N GLY A 395 -1.68 -79.48 -48.31
CA GLY A 395 -0.27 -79.36 -47.89
C GLY A 395 0.01 -79.74 -46.42
N LEU A 396 1.23 -80.23 -46.17
CA LEU A 396 1.74 -80.97 -45.00
C LEU A 396 1.51 -80.36 -43.60
N SER A 397 1.39 -81.30 -42.63
CA SER A 397 1.56 -81.30 -41.15
C SER A 397 1.28 -80.04 -40.30
N ALA A 398 1.09 -80.26 -39.00
CA ALA A 398 0.84 -79.20 -38.01
C ALA A 398 2.00 -78.17 -37.87
N GLU A 399 3.16 -78.43 -38.49
CA GLU A 399 4.39 -77.63 -38.37
C GLU A 399 4.33 -76.31 -39.17
N ASN A 400 3.38 -76.15 -40.09
CA ASN A 400 3.25 -74.96 -40.96
C ASN A 400 2.20 -73.94 -40.50
N ARG A 401 1.75 -74.05 -39.23
CA ARG A 401 0.72 -73.19 -38.60
C ARG A 401 1.28 -71.98 -37.89
N THR A 402 2.53 -72.06 -37.44
CA THR A 402 3.18 -71.01 -36.66
C THR A 402 4.52 -70.67 -37.31
N GLN A 403 4.76 -69.39 -37.55
CA GLN A 403 6.03 -68.87 -38.02
C GLN A 403 6.67 -68.06 -36.90
N SER A 404 7.99 -68.20 -36.74
CA SER A 404 8.77 -67.44 -35.76
C SER A 404 10.03 -66.91 -36.44
N GLU A 405 10.30 -65.63 -36.21
CA GLU A 405 11.48 -64.93 -36.76
C GLU A 405 12.12 -64.07 -35.67
N ASP A 406 13.40 -63.78 -35.86
CA ASP A 406 14.13 -62.86 -34.97
C ASP A 406 13.62 -61.43 -35.17
N CYS A 407 13.48 -60.71 -34.08
CA CYS A 407 12.98 -59.35 -34.14
C CYS A 407 14.04 -58.38 -34.72
N PRO A 408 13.67 -57.53 -35.69
CA PRO A 408 14.59 -56.53 -36.23
C PRO A 408 14.80 -55.39 -35.23
N ASN A 409 16.06 -54.97 -35.06
CA ASN A 409 16.46 -53.79 -34.26
C ASN A 409 16.00 -53.80 -32.79
N VAL A 410 16.05 -54.96 -32.12
CA VAL A 410 15.71 -55.07 -30.70
C VAL A 410 16.74 -54.32 -29.84
N PRO A 411 16.32 -53.44 -28.92
CA PRO A 411 17.24 -52.72 -28.05
C PRO A 411 17.98 -53.67 -27.10
N ALA A 412 19.18 -53.26 -26.67
CA ALA A 412 19.88 -53.98 -25.61
C ALA A 412 19.05 -53.96 -24.31
N CYS A 413 18.95 -55.11 -23.64
CA CYS A 413 18.74 -55.11 -22.21
C CYS A 413 20.05 -54.68 -21.53
#